data_AF-A0A7C5BEK9-F1
#
_entry.id   AF-A0A7C5BEK9-F1
#
_cell.length_a   1.000
_cell.length_b   1.000
_cell.length_c   1.000
_cell.angle_alpha   90.00
_cell.angle_beta   90.00
_cell.angle_gamma   90.00
#
_symmetry.space_group_name_H-M   'P 1'
#
loop_
_entity.id
_entity.type
_entity.pdbx_description
1 polymer ?
#
loop_
_entity_poly.entity_id
_entity_poly.type
_entity_poly.pdbx_seq_one_letter_code
_entity_poly.pdbx_strand_id
1 'polypeptide(L)'
;MKIGKYFTTNNIIEGLFTALLLSAFIYIEHFSWINGYPKLLLNSILALSGLYRLLKASTPVWFFSGFFLAISWLWWMAVSFIYYKMAYLIPLVILIIGLIYGVLFMTLRYLSQKIAEKIESYFYAIYAEKSVYILNVFALLAINSFEPFGFNWLKLQLLFVESL
;
A
#
# COMPACT_ATOMS: atom_id res chain seq x y z
N MET A 1 16.50 25.32 -5.22
CA MET A 1 15.39 24.33 -5.29
C MET A 1 14.98 23.97 -3.86
N LYS A 2 13.78 24.34 -3.38
CA LYS A 2 13.34 24.08 -1.99
C LYS A 2 12.74 22.67 -1.89
N ILE A 3 13.38 21.78 -1.13
CA ILE A 3 12.96 20.38 -0.89
C ILE A 3 11.55 20.30 -0.27
N GLY A 4 11.14 21.30 0.51
CA GLY A 4 9.81 21.36 1.15
C GLY A 4 8.60 21.45 0.21
N LYS A 5 8.79 21.66 -1.10
CA LYS A 5 7.68 21.59 -2.07
C LYS A 5 7.23 20.14 -2.35
N TYR A 6 8.10 19.15 -2.13
CA TYR A 6 7.85 17.75 -2.45
C TYR A 6 7.51 16.89 -1.21
N PHE A 7 7.99 17.29 -0.03
CA PHE A 7 7.69 16.65 1.25
C PHE A 7 6.85 17.59 2.11
N THR A 8 5.53 17.48 1.99
CA THR A 8 4.60 18.10 2.92
C THR A 8 4.20 17.08 3.99
N THR A 9 4.02 17.53 5.22
CA THR A 9 3.50 16.69 6.31
C THR A 9 2.16 16.05 5.92
N ASN A 10 1.38 16.73 5.09
CA ASN A 10 0.13 16.22 4.54
C ASN A 10 0.31 14.91 3.75
N ASN A 11 1.35 14.81 2.90
CA ASN A 11 1.61 13.58 2.13
C ASN A 11 1.92 12.39 3.04
N ILE A 12 2.62 12.63 4.15
CA ILE A 12 2.96 11.59 5.14
C ILE A 12 1.70 11.11 5.85
N ILE A 13 0.88 12.06 6.32
CA ILE A 13 -0.38 11.76 7.00
C ILE A 13 -1.33 11.01 6.07
N GLU A 14 -1.46 11.45 4.81
CA GLU A 14 -2.29 10.78 3.82
C GLU A 14 -1.81 9.36 3.50
N GLY A 15 -0.49 9.16 3.41
CA GLY A 15 0.09 7.83 3.20
C GLY A 15 -0.14 6.91 4.38
N LEU A 16 0.09 7.39 5.61
CA LEU A 16 -0.16 6.65 6.84
C LEU A 16 -1.64 6.26 6.95
N PHE A 17 -2.56 7.21 6.74
CA PHE A 17 -3.99 6.94 6.83
C PHE A 17 -4.45 5.92 5.78
N THR A 18 -3.94 6.02 4.54
CA THR A 18 -4.22 5.03 3.49
C THR A 18 -3.71 3.65 3.87
N ALA A 19 -2.49 3.56 4.43
CA ALA A 19 -1.93 2.30 4.90
C ALA A 19 -2.73 1.68 6.06
N LEU A 20 -3.23 2.50 6.99
CA LEU A 20 -4.09 2.04 8.09
C LEU A 20 -5.41 1.46 7.56
N LEU A 21 -6.05 2.12 6.59
CA LEU A 21 -7.26 1.58 5.95
C LEU A 21 -7.01 0.25 5.26
N LEU A 22 -5.90 0.14 4.53
CA LEU A 22 -5.48 -1.08 3.82
C LEU A 22 -4.97 -2.18 4.76
N SER A 23 -4.68 -1.90 6.03
CA SER A 23 -4.28 -2.91 7.03
C SER A 23 -5.32 -3.16 8.10
N ALA A 24 -6.44 -2.42 8.09
CA ALA A 24 -7.45 -2.49 9.13
C ALA A 24 -8.02 -3.90 9.32
N PHE A 25 -8.23 -4.67 8.25
CA PHE A 25 -8.78 -6.02 8.33
C PHE A 25 -7.95 -6.96 9.22
N ILE A 26 -6.61 -6.84 9.21
CA ILE A 26 -5.72 -7.68 10.05
C ILE A 26 -6.00 -7.42 11.53
N TYR A 27 -6.08 -6.15 11.91
CA TYR A 27 -6.21 -5.75 13.31
C TYR A 27 -7.64 -5.88 13.80
N ILE A 28 -8.64 -5.53 12.96
CA ILE A 28 -10.05 -5.75 13.27
C ILE A 28 -10.28 -7.23 13.52
N GLU A 29 -9.71 -8.12 12.71
CA GLU A 29 -9.83 -9.56 12.92
C GLU A 29 -9.25 -9.99 14.27
N HIS A 30 -8.05 -9.51 14.59
CA HIS A 30 -7.39 -9.80 15.88
C HIS A 30 -8.24 -9.39 17.09
N PHE A 31 -8.89 -8.23 17.06
CA PHE A 31 -9.76 -7.77 18.16
C PHE A 31 -11.16 -8.39 18.15
N SER A 32 -11.63 -8.82 16.98
CA SER A 32 -12.98 -9.37 16.84
C SER A 32 -13.08 -10.82 17.34
N TRP A 33 -11.97 -11.57 17.34
CA TRP A 33 -11.87 -12.87 18.03
C TRP A 33 -12.29 -12.76 19.51
N ILE A 34 -12.12 -11.60 20.13
CA ILE A 34 -12.44 -11.35 21.54
C ILE A 34 -13.91 -10.93 21.74
N ASN A 35 -14.56 -10.28 20.76
CA ASN A 35 -15.83 -9.57 20.97
C ASN A 35 -16.98 -9.85 19.98
N GLY A 36 -16.78 -10.64 18.91
CA GLY A 36 -17.89 -11.18 18.09
C GLY A 36 -18.72 -10.19 17.24
N TYR A 37 -18.20 -9.00 16.91
CA TYR A 37 -18.93 -7.97 16.15
C TYR A 37 -19.13 -8.32 14.65
N PRO A 38 -20.18 -7.80 13.97
CA PRO A 38 -20.38 -8.01 12.53
C PRO A 38 -19.35 -7.22 11.70
N LYS A 39 -18.46 -7.95 11.01
CA LYS A 39 -17.23 -7.41 10.37
C LYS A 39 -17.39 -7.07 8.88
N LEU A 40 -18.40 -7.65 8.21
CA LEU A 40 -18.45 -7.72 6.75
C LEU A 40 -18.53 -6.34 6.08
N LEU A 41 -19.46 -5.50 6.51
CA LEU A 41 -19.65 -4.17 5.93
C LEU A 41 -18.49 -3.22 6.26
N LEU A 42 -17.97 -3.27 7.49
CA LEU A 42 -16.89 -2.39 7.91
C LEU A 42 -15.60 -2.71 7.14
N ASN A 43 -15.24 -3.99 7.00
CA ASN A 43 -14.08 -4.41 6.21
C ASN A 43 -14.22 -3.99 4.75
N SER A 44 -15.39 -4.20 4.12
CA SER A 44 -15.63 -3.73 2.74
C SER A 44 -15.43 -2.22 2.59
N ILE A 45 -15.98 -1.42 3.51
CA ILE A 45 -15.90 0.05 3.45
C ILE A 45 -14.45 0.52 3.64
N LEU A 46 -13.72 -0.07 4.59
CA LEU A 46 -12.32 0.29 4.85
C LEU A 46 -11.40 -0.12 3.70
N ALA A 47 -11.58 -1.33 3.16
CA ALA A 47 -10.85 -1.81 1.99
C ALA A 47 -11.09 -0.92 0.76
N LEU A 48 -12.36 -0.65 0.43
CA LEU A 48 -12.72 0.19 -0.71
C LEU A 48 -12.23 1.64 -0.54
N SER A 49 -12.36 2.21 0.66
CA SER A 49 -11.88 3.57 0.93
C SER A 49 -10.36 3.67 0.85
N GLY A 50 -9.62 2.68 1.34
CA GLY A 50 -8.17 2.59 1.24
C GLY A 50 -7.71 2.50 -0.22
N LEU A 51 -8.30 1.59 -1.00
CA LEU A 51 -7.99 1.42 -2.43
C LEU A 51 -8.33 2.69 -3.23
N TYR A 52 -9.52 3.26 -3.02
CA TYR A 52 -9.94 4.48 -3.71
C TYR A 52 -8.99 5.65 -3.45
N ARG A 53 -8.56 5.84 -2.20
CA ARG A 53 -7.59 6.88 -1.84
C ARG A 53 -6.24 6.63 -2.50
N LEU A 54 -5.75 5.40 -2.48
CA LEU A 54 -4.48 5.05 -3.11
C LEU A 54 -4.52 5.30 -4.62
N LEU A 55 -5.61 4.93 -5.31
CA LEU A 55 -5.73 5.15 -6.76
C LEU A 55 -5.61 6.63 -7.18
N LYS A 56 -6.12 7.55 -6.35
CA LYS A 56 -6.10 9.01 -6.61
C LYS A 56 -4.86 9.72 -6.07
N ALA A 57 -4.02 9.01 -5.31
CA ALA A 57 -2.92 9.60 -4.59
C ALA A 57 -1.75 10.06 -5.49
N SER A 58 -1.00 11.04 -4.97
CA SER A 58 0.24 11.52 -5.58
C SER A 58 1.39 10.52 -5.36
N THR A 59 2.47 10.66 -6.13
CA THR A 59 3.65 9.78 -6.04
C THR A 59 4.28 9.70 -4.64
N PRO A 60 4.45 10.82 -3.89
CA PRO A 60 4.93 10.74 -2.51
C PRO A 60 3.98 9.98 -1.59
N VAL A 61 2.66 10.13 -1.77
CA VAL A 61 1.66 9.43 -0.95
C VAL A 61 1.68 7.93 -1.25
N TRP A 62 1.93 7.50 -2.50
CA TRP A 62 2.16 6.09 -2.83
C TRP A 62 3.37 5.51 -2.11
N PHE A 63 4.49 6.26 -2.08
CA PHE A 63 5.69 5.86 -1.33
C PHE A 63 5.37 5.63 0.15
N PHE A 64 4.76 6.62 0.80
CA PHE A 64 4.44 6.51 2.23
C PHE A 64 3.38 5.46 2.52
N SER A 65 2.39 5.29 1.64
CA SER A 65 1.39 4.23 1.76
C SER A 65 2.06 2.86 1.69
N GLY A 66 2.93 2.60 0.72
CA GLY A 66 3.68 1.35 0.62
C GLY A 66 4.60 1.11 1.81
N PHE A 67 5.30 2.16 2.28
CA PHE A 67 6.18 2.11 3.44
C PHE A 67 5.43 1.70 4.72
N PHE A 68 4.36 2.40 5.07
CA PHE A 68 3.59 2.10 6.27
C PHE A 68 2.77 0.82 6.13
N LEU A 69 2.27 0.50 4.93
CA LEU A 69 1.54 -0.74 4.68
C LEU A 69 2.43 -1.95 4.94
N ALA A 70 3.68 -1.92 4.46
CA ALA A 70 4.63 -2.99 4.70
C ALA A 70 5.00 -3.12 6.18
N ILE A 71 5.14 -2.01 6.92
CA ILE A 71 5.33 -2.09 8.38
C ILE A 71 4.12 -2.77 9.03
N SER A 72 2.89 -2.38 8.68
CA SER A 72 1.69 -2.95 9.29
C SER A 72 1.41 -4.40 8.90
N TRP A 73 1.65 -4.79 7.64
CA TRP A 73 1.38 -6.15 7.15
C TRP A 73 2.52 -7.12 7.38
N LEU A 74 3.77 -6.66 7.29
CA LEU A 74 4.93 -7.53 7.12
C LEU A 74 5.91 -7.49 8.30
N TRP A 75 5.60 -6.77 9.38
CA TRP A 75 6.44 -6.74 10.58
C TRP A 75 6.68 -8.14 11.17
N TRP A 76 5.71 -9.05 11.04
CA TRP A 76 5.80 -10.41 11.59
C TRP A 76 6.95 -11.21 10.96
N MET A 77 7.39 -10.87 9.73
CA MET A 77 8.58 -11.48 9.13
C MET A 77 9.83 -11.31 9.99
N ALA A 78 9.98 -10.12 10.59
CA ALA A 78 11.15 -9.78 11.39
C ALA A 78 11.18 -10.55 12.72
N VAL A 79 10.02 -11.02 13.22
CA VAL A 79 9.91 -11.79 14.47
C VAL A 79 10.74 -13.10 14.41
N SER A 80 11.00 -13.63 13.21
CA SER A 80 11.86 -14.80 13.00
C SER A 80 13.29 -14.62 13.55
N PHE A 81 13.79 -13.39 13.66
CA PHE A 81 15.15 -13.08 14.14
C PHE A 81 15.35 -13.40 15.63
N ILE A 82 14.25 -13.57 16.38
CA ILE A 82 14.30 -14.01 17.79
C ILE A 82 14.98 -15.38 17.89
N TYR A 83 14.65 -16.32 16.99
CA TYR A 83 15.19 -17.68 17.01
C TYR A 83 16.69 -17.73 16.70
N TYR A 84 17.22 -16.71 16.03
CA TYR A 84 18.65 -16.60 15.71
C TYR A 84 19.44 -15.80 16.74
N LYS A 85 18.83 -15.44 17.89
CA LYS A 85 19.43 -14.55 18.91
C LYS A 85 19.82 -13.17 18.36
N MET A 86 19.12 -12.70 17.32
CA MET A 86 19.35 -11.41 16.65
C MET A 86 18.16 -10.45 16.81
N ALA A 87 17.47 -10.51 17.95
CA ALA A 87 16.28 -9.71 18.22
C ALA A 87 16.52 -8.19 18.11
N TYR A 88 17.74 -7.72 18.37
CA TYR A 88 18.11 -6.31 18.23
C TYR A 88 18.05 -5.80 16.77
N LEU A 89 18.08 -6.68 15.77
CA LEU A 89 17.95 -6.31 14.35
C LEU A 89 16.51 -6.14 13.89
N ILE A 90 15.51 -6.55 14.69
CA ILE A 90 14.10 -6.52 14.31
C ILE A 90 13.65 -5.12 13.84
N PRO A 91 13.92 -4.01 14.57
CA PRO A 91 13.49 -2.68 14.13
C PRO A 91 14.15 -2.28 12.81
N LEU A 92 15.41 -2.64 12.61
CA LEU A 92 16.17 -2.34 11.39
C LEU A 92 15.58 -3.10 10.19
N VAL A 93 15.27 -4.39 10.37
CA VAL A 93 14.68 -5.24 9.32
C VAL A 93 13.29 -4.72 8.92
N ILE A 94 12.45 -4.36 9.89
CA ILE A 94 11.12 -3.77 9.62
C ILE A 94 11.26 -2.48 8.81
N LEU A 95 12.21 -1.61 9.17
CA LEU A 95 12.47 -0.36 8.46
C LEU A 95 12.95 -0.61 7.03
N ILE A 96 13.85 -1.58 6.82
CA ILE A 96 14.33 -1.97 5.49
C ILE A 96 13.17 -2.51 4.63
N ILE A 97 12.34 -3.40 5.17
CA ILE A 97 11.16 -3.94 4.47
C ILE A 97 10.21 -2.80 4.10
N GLY A 98 9.95 -1.88 5.03
CA GLY A 98 9.17 -0.67 4.79
C GLY A 98 9.73 0.14 3.61
N LEU A 99 11.04 0.41 3.60
CA LEU A 99 11.67 1.17 2.52
C LEU A 99 11.58 0.45 1.17
N ILE A 100 11.79 -0.88 1.13
CA ILE A 100 11.68 -1.67 -0.10
C ILE A 100 10.28 -1.51 -0.71
N TYR A 101 9.23 -1.68 0.10
CA TYR A 101 7.85 -1.55 -0.37
C TYR A 101 7.45 -0.11 -0.69
N GLY A 102 7.96 0.86 0.06
CA GLY A 102 7.77 2.28 -0.24
C GLY A 102 8.34 2.62 -1.62
N VAL A 103 9.57 2.19 -1.91
CA VAL A 103 10.19 2.36 -3.23
C VAL A 103 9.40 1.61 -4.31
N LEU A 104 8.96 0.39 -4.04
CA LEU A 104 8.17 -0.41 -4.98
C LEU A 104 6.85 0.28 -5.36
N PHE A 105 6.13 0.85 -4.39
CA PHE A 105 4.89 1.59 -4.68
C PHE A 105 5.18 2.88 -5.45
N MET A 106 6.27 3.56 -5.12
CA MET A 106 6.70 4.76 -5.82
C MET A 106 7.04 4.47 -7.29
N THR A 107 7.78 3.40 -7.57
CA THR A 107 8.18 3.04 -8.95
C THR A 107 6.97 2.68 -9.80
N LEU A 108 6.00 1.97 -9.23
CA LEU A 108 4.75 1.65 -9.92
C LEU A 108 3.93 2.88 -10.24
N ARG A 109 3.74 3.80 -9.28
CA ARG A 109 3.02 5.05 -9.52
C ARG A 109 3.71 5.92 -10.56
N TYR A 110 5.05 5.97 -10.52
CA TYR A 110 5.86 6.67 -11.50
C TYR A 110 5.71 6.07 -12.90
N LEU A 111 5.71 4.75 -13.01
CA LEU A 111 5.50 4.05 -14.28
C LEU A 111 4.10 4.31 -14.85
N SER A 112 3.06 4.22 -14.02
CA SER A 112 1.69 4.58 -14.41
C SER A 112 1.60 6.02 -14.92
N GLN A 113 2.31 6.95 -14.28
CA GLN A 113 2.36 8.34 -14.73
C GLN A 113 3.05 8.48 -16.09
N LYS A 114 4.21 7.85 -16.26
CA LYS A 114 4.99 7.93 -17.51
C LYS A 114 4.25 7.33 -18.69
N ILE A 115 3.55 6.22 -18.46
CA ILE A 115 2.73 5.58 -19.49
C ILE A 115 1.53 6.46 -19.82
N ALA A 116 0.84 7.03 -18.83
CA ALA A 116 -0.27 7.97 -19.05
C ALA A 116 0.17 9.19 -19.87
N GLU A 117 1.25 9.87 -19.46
CA GLU A 117 1.82 11.02 -20.17
C GLU A 117 2.12 10.67 -21.64
N LYS A 118 2.64 9.47 -21.89
CA LYS A 118 2.91 9.00 -23.25
C LYS A 118 1.61 8.77 -24.02
N ILE A 119 0.61 8.10 -23.45
CA ILE A 119 -0.70 7.87 -24.10
C ILE A 119 -1.39 9.19 -24.44
N GLU A 120 -1.37 10.15 -23.52
CA GLU A 120 -1.94 11.49 -23.69
C GLU A 120 -1.28 12.28 -24.82
N SER A 121 0.02 12.10 -25.04
CA SER A 121 0.70 12.73 -26.18
C SER A 121 0.19 12.23 -27.54
N TYR A 122 -0.43 11.03 -27.59
CA TYR A 122 -1.01 10.44 -28.80
C TYR A 122 -2.53 10.64 -28.91
N PHE A 123 -3.27 10.76 -27.81
CA PHE A 123 -4.74 10.86 -27.78
C PHE A 123 -5.22 12.10 -26.99
N TYR A 124 -6.15 12.88 -27.57
CA TYR A 124 -6.74 14.12 -27.03
C TYR A 124 -6.91 14.16 -25.50
N ALA A 125 -6.53 15.29 -24.89
CA ALA A 125 -6.38 15.55 -23.45
C ALA A 125 -7.60 15.27 -22.54
N ILE A 126 -8.79 15.01 -23.10
CA ILE A 126 -10.05 14.83 -22.34
C ILE A 126 -10.01 13.56 -21.45
N TYR A 127 -9.16 12.57 -21.76
CA TYR A 127 -9.06 11.32 -21.00
C TYR A 127 -7.82 11.21 -20.09
N ALA A 128 -7.01 12.26 -20.02
CA ALA A 128 -5.69 12.28 -19.38
C ALA A 128 -5.71 11.81 -17.92
N GLU A 129 -6.40 12.55 -17.05
CA GLU A 129 -6.42 12.26 -15.60
C GLU A 129 -7.01 10.89 -15.27
N LYS A 130 -7.97 10.42 -16.07
CA LYS A 130 -8.65 9.15 -15.87
C LYS A 130 -7.77 7.95 -16.26
N SER A 131 -6.86 8.13 -17.22
CA SER A 131 -5.94 7.09 -17.69
C SER A 131 -4.96 6.64 -16.60
N VAL A 132 -4.45 7.58 -15.80
CA VAL A 132 -3.55 7.31 -14.68
C VAL A 132 -4.20 6.40 -13.63
N TYR A 133 -5.47 6.63 -13.31
CA TYR A 133 -6.18 5.83 -12.31
C TYR A 133 -6.35 4.38 -12.78
N ILE A 134 -6.65 4.18 -14.07
CA ILE A 134 -6.76 2.83 -14.65
C ILE A 134 -5.39 2.13 -14.59
N LEU A 135 -4.30 2.83 -14.94
CA LEU A 135 -2.95 2.27 -14.83
C LEU A 135 -2.55 1.96 -13.39
N ASN A 136 -3.00 2.77 -12.42
CA ASN A 136 -2.81 2.48 -11.00
C ASN A 136 -3.55 1.20 -10.57
N VAL A 137 -4.75 0.92 -11.10
CA VAL A 137 -5.43 -0.37 -10.88
C VAL A 137 -4.58 -1.52 -11.41
N PHE A 138 -4.09 -1.42 -12.64
CA PHE A 138 -3.22 -2.46 -13.22
C PHE A 138 -1.93 -2.64 -12.43
N ALA A 139 -1.33 -1.55 -11.93
CA ALA A 139 -0.16 -1.62 -11.07
C ALA A 139 -0.43 -2.38 -9.75
N LEU A 140 -1.58 -2.14 -9.12
CA LEU A 140 -1.99 -2.88 -7.91
C LEU A 140 -2.26 -4.37 -8.21
N LEU A 141 -2.88 -4.67 -9.36
CA LEU A 141 -3.07 -6.05 -9.79
C LEU A 141 -1.73 -6.75 -10.04
N ALA A 142 -0.76 -6.06 -10.64
CA ALA A 142 0.59 -6.59 -10.85
C ALA A 142 1.30 -6.90 -9.52
N ILE A 143 1.17 -6.04 -8.51
CA ILE A 143 1.68 -6.33 -7.16
C ILE A 143 1.01 -7.56 -6.56
N ASN A 144 -0.31 -7.70 -6.72
CA ASN A 144 -1.05 -8.84 -6.17
C ASN A 144 -0.62 -10.18 -6.81
N SER A 145 0.04 -10.17 -7.97
CA SER A 145 0.63 -11.36 -8.60
C SER A 145 2.14 -11.50 -8.37
N PHE A 146 2.76 -10.61 -7.60
CA PHE A 146 4.19 -10.62 -7.36
C PHE A 146 4.54 -11.56 -6.20
N GLU A 147 5.22 -12.67 -6.52
CA GLU A 147 5.54 -13.74 -5.58
C GLU A 147 7.06 -14.00 -5.51
N PRO A 148 7.83 -13.07 -4.91
CA PRO A 148 9.26 -13.29 -4.77
C PRO A 148 9.49 -14.50 -3.86
N PHE A 149 10.41 -15.38 -4.28
CA PHE A 149 10.70 -16.64 -3.58
C PHE A 149 9.49 -17.58 -3.46
N GLY A 150 8.52 -17.48 -4.38
CA GLY A 150 7.34 -18.36 -4.40
C GLY A 150 6.31 -18.05 -3.32
N PHE A 151 6.41 -16.88 -2.66
CA PHE A 151 5.45 -16.45 -1.66
C PHE A 151 4.91 -15.05 -1.96
N ASN A 152 3.59 -14.92 -1.92
CA ASN A 152 2.90 -13.64 -2.07
C ASN A 152 2.80 -12.91 -0.74
N TRP A 153 3.77 -12.05 -0.47
CA TRP A 153 3.80 -11.28 0.77
C TRP A 153 2.70 -10.21 0.84
N LEU A 154 2.28 -9.64 -0.29
CA LEU A 154 1.27 -8.57 -0.33
C LEU A 154 0.05 -8.97 -1.17
N LYS A 155 -0.72 -9.93 -0.63
CA LYS A 155 -1.97 -10.41 -1.25
C LYS A 155 -3.14 -9.45 -0.99
N LEU A 156 -3.40 -8.53 -1.92
CA LEU A 156 -4.48 -7.54 -1.82
C LEU A 156 -5.89 -8.15 -1.71
N GLN A 157 -6.08 -9.40 -2.16
CA GLN A 157 -7.34 -10.14 -1.96
C GLN A 157 -7.72 -10.28 -0.47
N LEU A 158 -6.73 -10.23 0.43
CA LEU A 158 -6.97 -10.33 1.88
C LEU A 158 -7.74 -9.13 2.43
N LEU A 159 -7.74 -7.99 1.74
CA LEU A 159 -8.54 -6.81 2.10
C LEU A 159 -10.04 -7.13 2.20
N PHE A 160 -10.49 -8.16 1.47
CA PHE A 160 -11.88 -8.59 1.38
C PHE A 160 -12.11 -9.94 2.09
N VAL A 161 -11.21 -10.35 2.98
CA VAL A 161 -11.45 -11.49 3.86
C VAL A 161 -12.57 -11.12 4.83
N GLU A 162 -13.56 -12.00 4.95
CA GLU A 162 -14.77 -11.77 5.74
C GLU A 162 -15.45 -10.44 5.40
N SER A 163 -15.47 -10.08 4.11
CA SER A 163 -16.23 -8.95 3.58
C SER A 163 -17.54 -9.43 2.96
N LEU A 164 -18.47 -8.50 2.72
CA LEU A 164 -19.79 -8.82 2.15
C LEU A 164 -19.70 -9.35 0.70
#